data_AF-A0A318HP06-F1
#
_entry.id   AF-A0A318HP06-F1
#
_cell.length_a   1.000
_cell.length_b   1.000
_cell.length_c   1.000
_cell.angle_alpha   90.00
_cell.angle_beta   90.00
_cell.angle_gamma   90.00
#
_symmetry.space_group_name_H-M   'P 1'
#
loop_
_entity.id
_entity.type
_entity.pdbx_description
1 polymer ?
#
loop_
_entity_poly.entity_id
_entity_poly.type
_entity_poly.pdbx_seq_one_letter_code
_entity_poly.pdbx_strand_id
1 'polypeptide(L)'
;MAPVLDKINHSLEIFLPYEHIFNGFYAAQWSFNNQLYQQAITTLQENIVSYICLQKKLDVSNISQREMVNKAFNIYLNNTKEEQWKLSGKDEEQRIREKQTIKELLDYPVVKDLSSTFLVTTNTRNDYNHAGENPNPTKAQKLIDQIDERLIKVFEYFNLPQVPSETLHSHPHPQSALFINLSNHPSSTWQPAQLEAARQYGEIIDIDFPAVDALCSQEKINLLANQYAQNIINRGAPTCITVHVMGEMTLTFRLVELLKAQGICCVASTTERIVNTLPDGKKETLFSFVQFREY
;
A
#
# COMPACT_ATOMS: atom_id res chain seq x y z
N MET A 1 -10.68 16.57 -18.99
CA MET A 1 -10.12 16.49 -17.62
C MET A 1 -9.65 15.07 -17.27
N ALA A 2 -10.17 14.01 -17.93
CA ALA A 2 -9.70 12.61 -17.78
C ALA A 2 -8.20 12.32 -18.05
N PRO A 3 -7.52 12.91 -19.06
CA PRO A 3 -6.19 12.43 -19.46
C PRO A 3 -5.07 12.60 -18.42
N VAL A 4 -5.23 13.55 -17.49
CA VAL A 4 -4.24 13.77 -16.42
C VAL A 4 -4.44 12.76 -15.30
N LEU A 5 -5.69 12.46 -14.94
CA LEU A 5 -6.00 11.45 -13.94
C LEU A 5 -5.60 10.06 -14.44
N ASP A 6 -5.80 9.76 -15.73
CA ASP A 6 -5.38 8.50 -16.33
C ASP A 6 -3.85 8.33 -16.27
N LYS A 7 -3.09 9.40 -16.54
CA LYS A 7 -1.62 9.38 -16.40
C LYS A 7 -1.17 9.20 -14.95
N ILE A 8 -1.86 9.82 -14.00
CA ILE A 8 -1.57 9.65 -12.57
C ILE A 8 -1.85 8.20 -12.18
N ASN A 9 -3.03 7.66 -12.50
CA ASN A 9 -3.39 6.28 -12.20
C ASN A 9 -2.39 5.30 -12.81
N HIS A 10 -2.05 5.47 -14.09
CA HIS A 10 -1.08 4.61 -14.76
C HIS A 10 0.31 4.65 -14.10
N SER A 11 0.75 5.83 -13.64
CA SER A 11 2.02 5.95 -12.90
C SER A 11 2.03 5.20 -11.56
N LEU A 12 0.85 4.91 -10.99
CA LEU A 12 0.70 4.22 -9.72
C LEU A 12 0.46 2.71 -9.87
N GLU A 13 0.27 2.19 -11.09
CA GLU A 13 0.02 0.76 -11.35
C GLU A 13 1.15 -0.17 -10.90
N ILE A 14 2.38 0.36 -10.82
CA ILE A 14 3.55 -0.44 -10.41
C ILE A 14 3.59 -0.73 -8.89
N PHE A 15 2.78 -0.03 -8.09
CA PHE A 15 2.71 -0.24 -6.65
C PHE A 15 1.88 -1.47 -6.32
N LEU A 16 2.33 -2.22 -5.31
CA LEU A 16 1.55 -3.33 -4.77
C LEU A 16 0.35 -2.77 -3.99
N PRO A 17 -0.85 -3.39 -4.10
CA PRO A 17 -2.08 -2.84 -3.50
C PRO A 17 -2.18 -3.04 -1.98
N TYR A 18 -1.10 -3.47 -1.33
CA TYR A 18 -1.03 -3.75 0.11
C TYR A 18 0.29 -3.22 0.69
N GLU A 19 0.37 -3.11 2.02
CA GLU A 19 1.60 -2.70 2.70
C GLU A 19 2.73 -3.70 2.40
N HIS A 20 3.75 -3.23 1.69
CA HIS A 20 4.87 -4.07 1.29
C HIS A 20 6.15 -3.25 1.21
N ILE A 21 7.26 -3.81 1.69
CA ILE A 21 8.56 -3.12 1.71
C ILE A 21 9.03 -2.68 0.31
N PHE A 22 8.67 -3.42 -0.74
CA PHE A 22 9.02 -3.03 -2.12
C PHE A 22 8.27 -1.80 -2.63
N ASN A 23 7.14 -1.41 -2.02
CA ASN A 23 6.48 -0.15 -2.37
C ASN A 23 7.38 1.05 -2.08
N GLY A 24 8.33 0.97 -1.14
CA GLY A 24 9.34 2.01 -0.95
C GLY A 24 10.31 2.14 -2.13
N PHE A 25 10.67 1.03 -2.78
CA PHE A 25 11.51 1.08 -3.98
C PHE A 25 10.75 1.60 -5.20
N TYR A 26 9.48 1.20 -5.37
CA TYR A 26 8.60 1.79 -6.38
C TYR A 26 8.35 3.27 -6.13
N ALA A 27 8.20 3.71 -4.87
CA ALA A 27 8.11 5.13 -4.51
C ALA A 27 9.37 5.90 -4.88
N ALA A 28 10.56 5.31 -4.68
CA ALA A 28 11.81 5.94 -5.07
C ALA A 28 11.92 6.11 -6.61
N GLN A 29 11.58 5.06 -7.39
CA GLN A 29 11.57 5.13 -8.85
C GLN A 29 10.52 6.11 -9.37
N TRP A 30 9.30 6.07 -8.80
CA TRP A 30 8.23 7.00 -9.15
C TRP A 30 8.65 8.44 -8.88
N SER A 31 9.29 8.70 -7.74
CA SER A 31 9.82 10.03 -7.40
C SER A 31 10.86 10.49 -8.42
N PHE A 32 11.77 9.61 -8.84
CA PHE A 32 12.77 9.92 -9.87
C PHE A 32 12.13 10.27 -11.22
N ASN A 33 11.17 9.46 -11.67
CA ASN A 33 10.45 9.67 -12.94
C ASN A 33 9.68 11.01 -12.94
N ASN A 34 9.28 11.50 -11.77
CA ASN A 34 8.61 12.78 -11.58
C ASN A 34 9.57 13.92 -11.19
N GLN A 35 10.89 13.73 -11.36
CA GLN A 35 11.94 14.73 -11.08
C GLN A 35 12.00 15.17 -9.59
N LEU A 36 11.45 14.37 -8.68
CA LEU A 36 11.53 14.54 -7.23
C LEU A 36 12.81 13.87 -6.72
N TYR A 37 13.96 14.33 -7.20
CA TYR A 37 15.25 13.65 -7.02
C TYR A 37 15.69 13.49 -5.56
N GLN A 38 15.44 14.50 -4.71
CA GLN A 38 15.74 14.42 -3.28
C GLN A 38 14.88 13.35 -2.58
N GLN A 39 13.60 13.27 -2.92
CA GLN A 39 12.67 12.25 -2.42
C GLN A 39 13.09 10.86 -2.92
N ALA A 40 13.44 10.75 -4.20
CA ALA A 40 13.90 9.49 -4.79
C ALA A 40 15.10 8.92 -4.02
N ILE A 41 16.16 9.72 -3.82
CA ILE A 41 17.38 9.24 -3.18
C ILE A 41 17.21 8.98 -1.68
N THR A 42 16.40 9.79 -1.00
CA THR A 42 16.12 9.62 0.43
C THR A 42 15.30 8.36 0.66
N THR A 43 14.21 8.18 -0.10
CA THR A 43 13.36 6.99 0.01
C THR A 43 14.14 5.73 -0.36
N LEU A 44 14.96 5.75 -1.40
CA LEU A 44 15.79 4.60 -1.79
C LEU A 44 16.70 4.16 -0.64
N GLN A 45 17.46 5.09 -0.06
CA GLN A 45 18.41 4.79 1.02
C GLN A 45 17.70 4.30 2.29
N GLU A 46 16.65 5.00 2.72
CA GLU A 46 15.91 4.64 3.94
C GLU A 46 15.20 3.28 3.77
N ASN A 47 14.72 2.98 2.56
CA ASN A 47 14.04 1.71 2.29
C ASN A 47 15.00 0.52 2.23
N ILE A 48 16.26 0.70 1.80
CA ILE A 48 17.31 -0.33 1.94
C ILE A 48 17.49 -0.69 3.43
N VAL A 49 17.56 0.32 4.31
CA VAL A 49 17.68 0.09 5.77
C VAL A 49 16.44 -0.63 6.30
N SER A 50 15.24 -0.14 5.99
CA SER A 50 13.98 -0.73 6.43
C SER A 50 13.83 -2.17 5.95
N TYR A 51 14.24 -2.48 4.72
CA TYR A 51 14.25 -3.84 4.20
C TYR A 51 15.12 -4.77 5.03
N ILE A 52 16.37 -4.38 5.30
CA ILE A 52 17.29 -5.18 6.11
C ILE A 52 16.73 -5.37 7.52
N CYS A 53 16.16 -4.31 8.12
CA CYS A 53 15.52 -4.41 9.43
C CYS A 53 14.42 -5.48 9.43
N LEU A 54 13.47 -5.43 8.50
CA LEU A 54 12.38 -6.40 8.43
C LEU A 54 12.90 -7.83 8.22
N GLN A 55 13.85 -8.04 7.30
CA GLN A 55 14.42 -9.37 7.03
C GLN A 55 15.18 -9.96 8.22
N LYS A 56 15.77 -9.09 9.06
CA LYS A 56 16.50 -9.47 10.27
C LYS A 56 15.67 -9.36 11.55
N LYS A 57 14.35 -9.17 11.43
CA LYS A 57 13.41 -9.02 12.55
C LYS A 57 13.82 -7.91 13.52
N LEU A 58 14.47 -6.87 13.01
CA LEU A 58 14.74 -5.65 13.72
C LEU A 58 13.52 -4.73 13.63
N ASP A 59 13.26 -4.02 14.71
CA ASP A 59 12.19 -3.02 14.79
C ASP A 59 12.56 -1.79 13.97
N VAL A 60 11.82 -1.58 12.87
CA VAL A 60 11.98 -0.45 11.96
C VAL A 60 11.71 0.91 12.61
N SER A 61 10.96 0.96 13.72
CA SER A 61 10.70 2.18 14.50
C SER A 61 11.79 2.47 15.54
N ASN A 62 12.66 1.49 15.83
CA ASN A 62 13.72 1.62 16.80
C ASN A 62 14.98 2.23 16.18
N ILE A 63 15.29 3.47 16.55
CA ILE A 63 16.44 4.24 16.05
C ILE A 63 17.76 3.48 16.23
N SER A 64 18.00 2.89 17.41
CA SER A 64 19.23 2.15 17.69
C SER A 64 19.41 0.94 16.78
N GLN A 65 18.32 0.23 16.46
CA GLN A 65 18.37 -0.92 15.56
C GLN A 65 18.59 -0.51 14.10
N ARG A 66 17.98 0.59 13.65
CA ARG A 66 18.29 1.18 12.33
C ARG A 66 19.76 1.63 12.24
N GLU A 67 20.29 2.22 13.30
CA GLU A 67 21.70 2.62 13.38
C GLU A 67 22.65 1.42 13.24
N MET A 68 22.29 0.23 13.76
CA MET A 68 23.11 -0.98 13.57
C MET A 68 23.26 -1.36 12.10
N VAL A 69 22.21 -1.23 11.29
CA VAL A 69 22.28 -1.47 9.83
C VAL A 69 23.21 -0.46 9.16
N ASN A 70 23.09 0.82 9.51
CA ASN A 70 23.99 1.86 9.01
C ASN A 70 25.45 1.58 9.41
N LYS A 71 25.70 1.14 10.66
CA LYS A 71 27.03 0.75 11.14
C LYS A 71 27.57 -0.43 10.35
N ALA A 72 26.76 -1.45 10.06
CA ALA A 72 27.18 -2.61 9.28
C ALA A 72 27.67 -2.21 7.88
N PHE A 73 26.94 -1.35 7.17
CA PHE A 73 27.41 -0.80 5.89
C PHE A 73 28.73 -0.05 6.02
N ASN A 74 28.84 0.83 7.02
CA ASN A 74 30.07 1.60 7.25
C ASN A 74 31.27 0.71 7.60
N ILE A 75 31.08 -0.32 8.41
CA ILE A 75 32.11 -1.29 8.78
C ILE A 75 32.57 -2.08 7.55
N TYR A 76 31.61 -2.57 6.75
CA TYR A 76 31.89 -3.31 5.53
C TYR A 76 32.67 -2.46 4.52
N LEU A 77 32.19 -1.24 4.22
CA LEU A 77 32.80 -0.32 3.26
C LEU A 77 34.23 0.09 3.64
N ASN A 78 34.49 0.31 4.93
CA ASN A 78 35.78 0.76 5.42
C ASN A 78 36.71 -0.38 5.83
N ASN A 79 36.26 -1.64 5.74
CA ASN A 79 36.97 -2.81 6.27
C ASN A 79 37.42 -2.61 7.74
N THR A 80 36.57 -2.00 8.55
CA THR A 80 36.88 -1.64 9.93
C THR A 80 37.06 -2.89 10.78
N LYS A 81 38.22 -3.03 11.44
CA LYS A 81 38.51 -4.17 12.32
C LYS A 81 37.58 -4.20 13.53
N GLU A 82 37.27 -5.40 14.02
CA GLU A 82 36.30 -5.63 15.10
C GLU A 82 36.62 -4.85 16.39
N GLU A 83 37.90 -4.67 16.70
CA GLU A 83 38.36 -3.93 17.89
C GLU A 83 38.09 -2.43 17.80
N GLN A 84 37.81 -1.92 16.60
CA GLN A 84 37.56 -0.51 16.31
C GLN A 84 36.06 -0.20 16.17
N TRP A 85 35.18 -1.18 16.34
CA TRP A 85 33.74 -0.98 16.20
C TRP A 85 33.21 -0.07 17.31
N LYS A 86 32.51 0.99 16.90
CA LYS A 86 31.86 1.94 17.82
C LYS A 86 30.48 1.43 18.21
N LEU A 87 30.41 0.73 19.35
CA LEU A 87 29.17 0.21 19.93
C LEU A 87 28.46 1.29 20.76
N SER A 88 27.13 1.38 20.64
CA SER A 88 26.28 2.34 21.36
C SER A 88 25.64 1.75 22.63
N GLY A 89 25.78 0.44 22.89
CA GLY A 89 25.25 -0.22 24.09
C GLY A 89 25.68 0.45 25.40
N LYS A 90 24.72 0.67 26.31
CA LYS A 90 24.94 1.35 27.60
C LYS A 90 25.66 0.46 28.61
N ASP A 91 25.40 -0.84 28.55
CA ASP A 91 26.01 -1.88 29.38
C ASP A 91 26.68 -2.96 28.52
N GLU A 92 27.42 -3.85 29.16
CA GLU A 92 28.19 -4.89 28.48
C GLU A 92 27.30 -5.86 27.71
N GLU A 93 26.15 -6.22 28.27
CA GLU A 93 25.20 -7.15 27.66
C GLU A 93 24.61 -6.58 26.37
N GLN A 94 24.25 -5.29 26.37
CA GLN A 94 23.80 -4.56 25.19
C GLN A 94 24.88 -4.49 24.12
N ARG A 95 26.14 -4.21 24.50
CA ARG A 95 27.26 -4.18 23.54
C ARG A 95 27.51 -5.54 22.92
N ILE A 96 27.42 -6.63 23.69
CA ILE A 96 27.54 -7.99 23.18
C ILE A 96 26.44 -8.28 22.16
N ARG A 97 25.18 -7.94 22.47
CA ARG A 97 24.05 -8.12 21.54
C ARG A 97 24.17 -7.29 20.27
N GLU A 98 24.55 -6.02 20.41
CA GLU A 98 24.76 -5.11 19.27
C GLU A 98 25.87 -5.66 18.36
N LYS A 99 26.99 -6.07 18.96
CA LYS A 99 28.13 -6.66 18.24
C LYS A 99 27.73 -7.94 17.49
N GLN A 100 26.97 -8.82 18.13
CA GLN A 100 26.48 -10.05 17.51
C GLN A 100 25.57 -9.75 16.32
N THR A 101 24.63 -8.80 16.48
CA THR A 101 23.75 -8.35 15.39
C THR A 101 24.53 -7.77 14.22
N ILE A 102 25.55 -6.95 14.48
CA ILE A 102 26.42 -6.38 13.44
C ILE A 102 27.16 -7.50 12.67
N LYS A 103 27.67 -8.53 13.36
CA LYS A 103 28.29 -9.69 12.68
C LYS A 103 27.33 -10.37 11.70
N GLU A 104 26.11 -10.64 12.15
CA GLU A 104 25.06 -11.25 11.32
C GLU A 104 24.65 -10.39 10.13
N LEU A 105 24.69 -9.06 10.29
CA LEU A 105 24.46 -8.11 9.21
C LEU A 105 25.62 -8.08 8.20
N LEU A 106 26.87 -8.12 8.66
CA LEU A 106 28.04 -8.15 7.80
C LEU A 106 28.10 -9.41 6.92
N ASP A 107 27.53 -10.52 7.40
CA ASP A 107 27.40 -11.75 6.62
C ASP A 107 26.22 -11.74 5.64
N TYR A 108 25.31 -10.79 5.76
CA TYR A 108 24.10 -10.74 4.94
C TYR A 108 24.41 -10.24 3.50
N PRO A 109 24.03 -10.99 2.44
CA PRO A 109 24.37 -10.64 1.05
C PRO A 109 24.00 -9.21 0.66
N VAL A 110 22.82 -8.74 1.08
CA VAL A 110 22.33 -7.38 0.78
C VAL A 110 23.33 -6.31 1.25
N VAL A 111 23.96 -6.48 2.42
CA VAL A 111 24.94 -5.52 2.92
C VAL A 111 26.18 -5.49 2.03
N LYS A 112 26.61 -6.66 1.54
CA LYS A 112 27.79 -6.81 0.67
C LYS A 112 27.49 -6.23 -0.72
N ASP A 113 26.42 -6.69 -1.32
CA ASP A 113 26.07 -6.44 -2.73
C ASP A 113 25.58 -5.00 -2.94
N LEU A 114 24.85 -4.43 -1.98
CA LEU A 114 24.37 -3.05 -2.04
C LEU A 114 25.27 -2.05 -1.30
N SER A 115 26.45 -2.45 -0.80
CA SER A 115 27.38 -1.55 -0.07
C SER A 115 27.75 -0.30 -0.88
N SER A 116 28.19 -0.49 -2.12
CA SER A 116 28.55 0.61 -3.03
C SER A 116 27.33 1.50 -3.33
N THR A 117 26.15 0.89 -3.46
CA THR A 117 24.90 1.61 -3.65
C THR A 117 24.62 2.49 -2.45
N PHE A 118 24.65 1.91 -1.24
CA PHE A 118 24.39 2.59 0.01
C PHE A 118 25.33 3.79 0.26
N LEU A 119 26.62 3.64 -0.07
CA LEU A 119 27.59 4.73 0.02
C LEU A 119 27.22 5.89 -0.90
N VAL A 120 26.97 5.60 -2.18
CA VAL A 120 26.63 6.63 -3.17
C VAL A 120 25.33 7.30 -2.78
N THR A 121 24.28 6.55 -2.43
CA THR A 121 22.99 7.13 -2.02
C THR A 121 23.13 8.02 -0.80
N THR A 122 23.96 7.65 0.19
CA THR A 122 24.23 8.47 1.38
C THR A 122 24.89 9.80 1.01
N ASN A 123 25.93 9.76 0.18
CA ASN A 123 26.66 10.96 -0.23
C ASN A 123 25.80 11.88 -1.10
N THR A 124 25.10 11.32 -2.10
CA THR A 124 24.20 12.07 -3.00
C THR A 124 23.05 12.71 -2.21
N ARG A 125 22.44 11.99 -1.25
CA ARG A 125 21.40 12.53 -0.36
C ARG A 125 21.93 13.69 0.50
N ASN A 126 23.13 13.55 1.07
CA ASN A 126 23.74 14.61 1.86
C ASN A 126 24.02 15.86 1.00
N ASP A 127 24.49 15.70 -0.24
CA ASP A 127 24.72 16.81 -1.17
C ASP A 127 23.42 17.59 -1.46
N TYR A 128 22.33 16.88 -1.79
CA TYR A 128 21.00 17.48 -1.94
C TYR A 128 20.55 18.22 -0.67
N ASN A 129 20.73 17.61 0.51
CA ASN A 129 20.33 18.22 1.79
C ASN A 129 21.14 19.47 2.14
N HIS A 130 22.38 19.56 1.66
CA HIS A 130 23.21 20.75 1.78
C HIS A 130 22.88 21.81 0.72
N ALA A 131 21.99 21.53 -0.23
CA ALA A 131 21.51 22.47 -1.26
C ALA A 131 22.64 23.17 -2.06
N GLY A 132 23.79 22.50 -2.22
CA GLY A 132 24.95 23.06 -2.92
C GLY A 132 25.89 23.91 -2.06
N GLU A 133 25.61 24.10 -0.77
CA GLU A 133 26.43 24.88 0.19
C GLU A 133 27.58 24.07 0.81
N ASN A 134 28.08 23.04 0.11
CA ASN A 134 29.24 22.29 0.53
C ASN A 134 30.49 22.72 -0.28
N PRO A 135 31.72 22.45 0.20
CA PRO A 135 32.93 22.95 -0.46
C PRO A 135 33.14 22.48 -1.91
N ASN A 136 32.54 21.35 -2.30
CA ASN A 136 32.71 20.72 -3.61
C ASN A 136 31.38 20.10 -4.08
N PRO A 137 30.38 20.91 -4.45
CA PRO A 137 29.05 20.41 -4.73
C PRO A 137 29.06 19.59 -6.02
N THR A 138 28.37 18.45 -6.01
CA THR A 138 28.24 17.62 -7.20
C THR A 138 27.36 18.33 -8.22
N LYS A 139 27.77 18.31 -9.49
CA LYS A 139 26.97 18.87 -10.59
C LYS A 139 25.61 18.20 -10.65
N ALA A 140 24.56 18.99 -10.92
CA ALA A 140 23.17 18.51 -10.97
C ALA A 140 22.98 17.26 -11.85
N GLN A 141 23.51 17.25 -13.08
CA GLN A 141 23.39 16.08 -13.95
C GLN A 141 24.02 14.83 -13.35
N LYS A 142 25.20 14.96 -12.72
CA LYS A 142 25.88 13.85 -12.07
C LYS A 142 25.10 13.31 -10.87
N LEU A 143 24.38 14.18 -10.13
CA LEU A 143 23.48 13.73 -9.07
C LEU A 143 22.33 12.89 -9.65
N ILE A 144 21.71 13.35 -10.74
CA ILE A 144 20.62 12.64 -11.41
C ILE A 144 21.10 11.28 -11.92
N ASP A 145 22.23 11.23 -12.62
CA ASP A 145 22.82 9.99 -13.15
C ASP A 145 23.15 9.00 -12.01
N GLN A 146 23.65 9.50 -10.88
CA GLN A 146 23.90 8.69 -9.69
C GLN A 146 22.62 8.11 -9.10
N ILE A 147 21.50 8.84 -9.09
CA ILE A 147 20.24 8.30 -8.59
C ILE A 147 19.73 7.19 -9.50
N ASP A 148 19.73 7.44 -10.82
CA ASP A 148 19.27 6.48 -11.82
C ASP A 148 20.06 5.16 -11.76
N GLU A 149 21.38 5.25 -11.75
CA GLU A 149 22.27 4.08 -11.67
C GLU A 149 22.03 3.27 -10.38
N ARG A 150 21.61 3.92 -9.28
CA ARG A 150 21.37 3.26 -7.99
C ARG A 150 19.99 2.61 -7.96
N LEU A 151 18.98 3.25 -8.54
CA LEU A 151 17.68 2.65 -8.75
C LEU A 151 17.80 1.37 -9.58
N ILE A 152 18.48 1.43 -10.73
CA ILE A 152 18.71 0.27 -11.60
C ILE A 152 19.34 -0.88 -10.81
N LYS A 153 20.45 -0.63 -10.09
CA LYS A 153 21.11 -1.68 -9.30
C LYS A 153 20.23 -2.29 -8.21
N VAL A 154 19.42 -1.49 -7.52
CA VAL A 154 18.49 -2.01 -6.50
C VAL A 154 17.39 -2.87 -7.15
N PHE A 155 16.84 -2.41 -8.27
CA PHE A 155 15.81 -3.17 -8.98
C PHE A 155 16.37 -4.47 -9.55
N GLU A 156 17.56 -4.47 -10.14
CA GLU A 156 18.26 -5.68 -10.59
C GLU A 156 18.53 -6.64 -9.43
N TYR A 157 19.01 -6.13 -8.30
CA TYR A 157 19.33 -6.93 -7.13
C TYR A 157 18.11 -7.69 -6.58
N PHE A 158 16.96 -7.01 -6.49
CA PHE A 158 15.72 -7.60 -6.00
C PHE A 158 14.86 -8.23 -7.11
N ASN A 159 15.34 -8.23 -8.36
CA ASN A 159 14.60 -8.66 -9.54
C ASN A 159 13.20 -8.00 -9.62
N LEU A 160 13.17 -6.68 -9.40
CA LEU A 160 11.94 -5.89 -9.43
C LEU A 160 11.62 -5.44 -10.87
N PRO A 161 10.35 -5.47 -11.27
CA PRO A 161 9.91 -4.89 -12.54
C PRO A 161 10.12 -3.37 -12.54
N GLN A 162 10.67 -2.82 -13.63
CA GLN A 162 10.87 -1.37 -13.80
C GLN A 162 9.69 -0.65 -14.46
N VAL A 163 8.80 -1.41 -15.10
CA VAL A 163 7.55 -0.93 -15.70
C VAL A 163 6.41 -1.81 -15.19
N PRO A 164 5.17 -1.30 -15.11
CA PRO A 164 4.00 -2.15 -14.93
C PRO A 164 4.01 -3.21 -16.03
N SER A 165 4.13 -4.48 -15.66
CA SER A 165 3.97 -5.58 -16.60
C SER A 165 2.48 -5.88 -16.73
N GLU A 166 2.00 -6.20 -17.93
CA GLU A 166 0.67 -6.84 -18.08
C GLU A 166 0.56 -8.11 -17.20
N THR A 167 1.70 -8.74 -16.87
CA THR A 167 1.78 -9.91 -15.99
C THR A 167 1.92 -9.63 -14.49
N LEU A 168 2.16 -8.38 -14.07
CA LEU A 168 2.06 -8.00 -12.65
C LEU A 168 0.61 -8.15 -12.13
N HIS A 169 -0.36 -8.11 -13.05
CA HIS A 169 -1.77 -8.38 -12.82
C HIS A 169 -2.20 -9.80 -13.21
N SER A 170 -1.34 -10.59 -13.89
CA SER A 170 -1.69 -11.92 -14.42
C SER A 170 -1.28 -13.09 -13.52
N HIS A 171 -0.78 -12.81 -12.31
CA HIS A 171 -0.70 -13.81 -11.26
C HIS A 171 -1.67 -13.44 -10.14
N PRO A 172 -2.87 -14.04 -10.10
CA PRO A 172 -3.56 -14.19 -8.84
C PRO A 172 -2.73 -15.16 -8.02
N HIS A 173 -1.70 -14.66 -7.33
CA HIS A 173 -1.45 -15.25 -6.02
C HIS A 173 -2.76 -15.07 -5.25
N PRO A 174 -3.30 -16.11 -4.60
CA PRO A 174 -4.62 -16.07 -3.96
C PRO A 174 -4.53 -15.17 -2.72
N GLN A 175 -4.51 -13.86 -2.93
CA GLN A 175 -4.97 -12.90 -1.95
C GLN A 175 -6.48 -13.12 -1.94
N SER A 176 -7.04 -13.59 -0.82
CA SER A 176 -8.47 -13.73 -0.69
C SER A 176 -9.11 -12.38 -1.02
N ALA A 177 -9.88 -12.31 -2.10
CA ALA A 177 -10.69 -11.15 -2.38
C ALA A 177 -11.98 -11.30 -1.58
N LEU A 178 -12.48 -10.19 -1.01
CA LEU A 178 -13.71 -10.16 -0.25
C LEU A 178 -14.73 -9.31 -0.99
N PHE A 179 -15.93 -9.86 -1.14
CA PHE A 179 -17.12 -9.14 -1.54
C PHE A 179 -17.99 -8.91 -0.32
N ILE A 180 -17.97 -7.70 0.22
CA ILE A 180 -18.77 -7.34 1.40
C ILE A 180 -20.14 -6.87 0.92
N ASN A 181 -21.17 -7.66 1.22
CA ASN A 181 -22.55 -7.25 1.06
C ASN A 181 -22.98 -6.41 2.27
N LEU A 182 -22.97 -5.08 2.11
CA LEU A 182 -23.57 -4.13 3.04
C LEU A 182 -24.95 -3.72 2.53
N SER A 183 -25.95 -4.55 2.78
CA SER A 183 -27.32 -4.27 2.37
C SER A 183 -28.38 -4.79 3.33
N ASN A 184 -29.63 -4.38 3.11
CA ASN A 184 -30.79 -4.94 3.83
C ASN A 184 -31.16 -6.37 3.38
N HIS A 185 -30.43 -6.94 2.42
CA HIS A 185 -30.73 -8.25 1.83
C HIS A 185 -29.52 -9.18 1.97
N PRO A 186 -29.51 -10.09 2.95
CA PRO A 186 -28.37 -10.99 3.16
C PRO A 186 -28.21 -11.94 1.99
N SER A 187 -26.96 -12.33 1.70
CA SER A 187 -26.59 -13.16 0.56
C SER A 187 -27.29 -14.53 0.54
N SER A 188 -27.70 -15.03 1.71
CA SER A 188 -28.51 -16.26 1.86
C SER A 188 -29.87 -16.21 1.17
N THR A 189 -30.38 -15.00 0.86
CA THR A 189 -31.66 -14.79 0.18
C THR A 189 -31.52 -14.54 -1.32
N TRP A 190 -30.28 -14.50 -1.82
CA TRP A 190 -30.00 -14.11 -3.18
C TRP A 190 -30.27 -15.22 -4.19
N GLN A 191 -30.66 -14.81 -5.39
CA GLN A 191 -30.80 -15.71 -6.53
C GLN A 191 -29.42 -16.22 -6.96
N PRO A 192 -29.32 -17.41 -7.59
CA PRO A 192 -28.04 -17.96 -8.04
C PRO A 192 -27.22 -16.99 -8.91
N ALA A 193 -27.87 -16.20 -9.78
CA ALA A 193 -27.20 -15.22 -10.63
C ALA A 193 -26.54 -14.08 -9.83
N GLN A 194 -27.13 -13.65 -8.72
CA GLN A 194 -26.54 -12.64 -7.83
C GLN A 194 -25.31 -13.18 -7.10
N LEU A 195 -25.43 -14.40 -6.56
CA LEU A 195 -24.30 -15.07 -5.91
C LEU A 195 -23.14 -15.29 -6.88
N GLU A 196 -23.44 -15.68 -8.12
CA GLU A 196 -22.44 -15.84 -9.16
C GLU A 196 -21.75 -14.52 -9.51
N ALA A 197 -22.53 -13.45 -9.73
CA ALA A 197 -21.99 -12.13 -10.00
C ALA A 197 -21.14 -11.58 -8.85
N ALA A 198 -21.52 -11.86 -7.59
CA ALA A 198 -20.76 -11.44 -6.41
C ALA A 198 -19.44 -12.21 -6.25
N ARG A 199 -19.44 -13.51 -6.54
CA ARG A 199 -18.23 -14.36 -6.48
C ARG A 199 -17.16 -13.97 -7.48
N GLN A 200 -17.52 -13.25 -8.55
CA GLN A 200 -16.54 -12.66 -9.46
C GLN A 200 -15.65 -11.60 -8.79
N TYR A 201 -16.13 -11.01 -7.69
CA TYR A 201 -15.38 -10.03 -6.90
C TYR A 201 -14.66 -10.63 -5.70
N GLY A 202 -15.12 -11.77 -5.14
CA GLY A 202 -14.48 -12.41 -4.00
C GLY A 202 -15.39 -13.30 -3.15
N GLU A 203 -14.86 -13.78 -2.02
CA GLU A 203 -15.63 -14.47 -0.98
C GLU A 203 -16.67 -13.52 -0.39
N ILE A 204 -17.92 -13.98 -0.32
CA ILE A 204 -19.05 -13.15 0.10
C ILE A 204 -19.12 -13.11 1.62
N ILE A 205 -19.13 -11.89 2.18
CA ILE A 205 -19.37 -11.64 3.61
C ILE A 205 -20.56 -10.69 3.74
N ASP A 206 -21.51 -11.03 4.59
CA ASP A 206 -22.64 -10.16 4.91
C ASP A 206 -22.31 -9.23 6.08
N ILE A 207 -22.65 -7.95 5.92
CA ILE A 207 -22.74 -6.95 6.99
C ILE A 207 -24.12 -6.31 6.88
N ASP A 208 -24.89 -6.32 7.96
CA ASP A 208 -26.22 -5.71 7.95
C ASP A 208 -26.12 -4.20 7.68
N PHE A 209 -26.96 -3.71 6.76
CA PHE A 209 -27.12 -2.27 6.61
C PHE A 209 -27.93 -1.74 7.82
N PRO A 210 -27.46 -0.69 8.52
CA PRO A 210 -28.11 -0.25 9.75
C PRO A 210 -29.46 0.39 9.47
N ALA A 211 -30.42 0.18 10.38
CA ALA A 211 -31.67 0.92 10.35
C ALA A 211 -31.41 2.41 10.62
N VAL A 212 -31.87 3.26 9.71
CA VAL A 212 -31.73 4.72 9.82
C VAL A 212 -33.12 5.32 10.03
N ASP A 213 -33.27 6.07 11.13
CA ASP A 213 -34.49 6.85 11.40
C ASP A 213 -34.65 7.96 10.35
N ALA A 214 -35.87 8.17 9.84
CA ALA A 214 -36.17 9.25 8.90
C ALA A 214 -35.91 10.65 9.49
N LEU A 215 -35.89 10.78 10.82
CA LEU A 215 -35.55 12.01 11.55
C LEU A 215 -34.08 12.06 11.99
N CYS A 216 -33.24 11.12 11.54
CA CYS A 216 -31.82 11.10 11.87
C CYS A 216 -31.13 12.37 11.37
N SER A 217 -30.31 13.00 12.24
CA SER A 217 -29.56 14.19 11.86
C SER A 217 -28.37 13.84 10.97
N GLN A 218 -27.91 14.81 10.19
CA GLN A 218 -26.75 14.64 9.32
C GLN A 218 -25.48 14.26 10.10
N GLU A 219 -25.28 14.79 11.31
CA GLU A 219 -24.14 14.46 12.16
C GLU A 219 -24.16 12.98 12.58
N LYS A 220 -25.34 12.46 12.90
CA LYS A 220 -25.52 11.04 13.24
C LYS A 220 -25.28 10.14 12.03
N ILE A 221 -25.74 10.53 10.83
CA ILE A 221 -25.43 9.82 9.58
C ILE A 221 -23.92 9.78 9.35
N ASN A 222 -23.23 10.91 9.52
CA ASN A 222 -21.78 10.98 9.36
C ASN A 222 -21.04 10.10 10.38
N LEU A 223 -21.46 10.10 11.65
CA LEU A 223 -20.85 9.25 12.67
C LEU A 223 -21.02 7.78 12.33
N LEU A 224 -22.23 7.39 11.93
CA LEU A 224 -22.57 6.02 11.56
C LEU A 224 -21.79 5.56 10.32
N ALA A 225 -21.71 6.40 9.28
CA ALA A 225 -20.93 6.13 8.07
C ALA A 225 -19.44 5.90 8.39
N ASN A 226 -18.85 6.75 9.24
CA ASN A 226 -17.45 6.60 9.66
C ASN A 226 -17.22 5.29 10.41
N GLN A 227 -18.12 4.93 11.34
CA GLN A 227 -18.02 3.68 12.10
C GLN A 227 -18.04 2.44 11.18
N TYR A 228 -18.96 2.42 10.22
CA TYR A 228 -19.08 1.32 9.26
C TYR A 228 -17.90 1.27 8.29
N ALA A 229 -17.48 2.42 7.74
CA ALA A 229 -16.33 2.48 6.86
C ALA A 229 -15.06 1.96 7.55
N GLN A 230 -14.80 2.38 8.79
CA GLN A 230 -13.67 1.88 9.57
C GLN A 230 -13.79 0.38 9.86
N ASN A 231 -14.98 -0.13 10.16
CA ASN A 231 -15.20 -1.56 10.36
C ASN A 231 -14.87 -2.37 9.09
N ILE A 232 -15.26 -1.88 7.91
CA ILE A 232 -14.98 -2.49 6.62
C ILE A 232 -13.49 -2.48 6.31
N ILE A 233 -12.83 -1.32 6.45
CA ILE A 233 -11.40 -1.17 6.18
C ILE A 233 -10.58 -2.13 7.06
N ASN A 234 -10.94 -2.24 8.35
CA ASN A 234 -10.24 -3.11 9.30
C ASN A 234 -10.44 -4.62 9.02
N ARG A 235 -11.51 -5.01 8.30
CA ARG A 235 -11.71 -6.40 7.86
C ARG A 235 -10.93 -6.74 6.59
N GLY A 236 -10.45 -5.71 5.89
CA GLY A 236 -9.86 -5.79 4.57
C GLY A 236 -8.36 -6.02 4.51
N ALA A 237 -7.65 -6.07 5.62
CA ALA A 237 -6.21 -6.30 5.61
C ALA A 237 -5.93 -7.80 5.81
N PRO A 238 -5.22 -8.52 4.91
CA PRO A 238 -4.61 -8.08 3.65
C PRO A 238 -5.42 -8.52 2.40
N THR A 239 -6.74 -8.35 2.35
CA THR A 239 -7.62 -8.78 1.26
C THR A 239 -7.97 -7.64 0.29
N CYS A 240 -8.23 -7.95 -0.99
CA CYS A 240 -8.83 -6.96 -1.89
C CYS A 240 -10.34 -6.86 -1.57
N ILE A 241 -10.86 -5.67 -1.30
CA ILE A 241 -12.28 -5.49 -0.96
C ILE A 241 -13.04 -4.88 -2.15
N THR A 242 -14.19 -5.50 -2.47
CA THR A 242 -15.31 -4.81 -3.13
C THR A 242 -16.50 -4.76 -2.17
N VAL A 243 -17.16 -3.62 -2.04
CA VAL A 243 -18.33 -3.44 -1.17
C VAL A 243 -19.58 -3.21 -2.02
N HIS A 244 -20.56 -4.11 -1.89
CA HIS A 244 -21.91 -3.84 -2.35
C HIS A 244 -22.64 -3.02 -1.28
N VAL A 245 -23.00 -1.78 -1.59
CA VAL A 245 -23.69 -0.89 -0.64
C VAL A 245 -25.12 -0.67 -1.13
N MET A 246 -26.15 -1.06 -0.38
CA MET A 246 -27.54 -0.80 -0.74
C MET A 246 -28.41 -0.63 0.51
N GLY A 247 -28.99 0.55 0.70
CA GLY A 247 -29.88 0.81 1.83
C GLY A 247 -30.46 2.22 1.80
N GLU A 248 -30.45 2.90 2.95
CA GLU A 248 -30.87 4.29 3.06
C GLU A 248 -29.93 5.19 2.23
N MET A 249 -30.50 6.12 1.46
CA MET A 249 -29.79 6.85 0.40
C MET A 249 -28.70 7.76 0.94
N THR A 250 -28.94 8.49 2.04
CA THR A 250 -27.95 9.44 2.57
C THR A 250 -26.77 8.73 3.22
N LEU A 251 -27.03 7.65 3.97
CA LEU A 251 -25.98 6.82 4.53
C LEU A 251 -25.20 6.08 3.44
N THR A 252 -25.89 5.54 2.43
CA THR A 252 -25.25 4.90 1.26
C THR A 252 -24.28 5.85 0.58
N PHE A 253 -24.72 7.07 0.27
CA PHE A 253 -23.88 8.07 -0.37
C PHE A 253 -22.63 8.38 0.46
N ARG A 254 -22.79 8.64 1.76
CA ARG A 254 -21.66 8.94 2.66
C ARG A 254 -20.69 7.77 2.82
N LEU A 255 -21.20 6.54 2.87
CA LEU A 255 -20.37 5.33 2.91
C LEU A 255 -19.54 5.17 1.63
N VAL A 256 -20.18 5.30 0.47
CA VAL A 256 -19.51 5.20 -0.83
C VAL A 256 -18.40 6.25 -0.94
N GLU A 257 -18.66 7.51 -0.56
CA GLU A 257 -17.62 8.55 -0.56
C GLU A 257 -16.41 8.19 0.32
N LEU A 258 -16.66 7.71 1.55
CA LEU A 258 -15.60 7.35 2.49
C LEU A 258 -14.78 6.15 2.01
N LEU A 259 -15.45 5.11 1.48
CA LEU A 259 -14.80 3.89 1.01
C LEU A 259 -14.00 4.14 -0.28
N LYS A 260 -14.56 4.89 -1.25
CA LYS A 260 -13.84 5.27 -2.48
C LYS A 260 -12.63 6.14 -2.18
N ALA A 261 -12.70 7.01 -1.16
CA ALA A 261 -11.54 7.80 -0.71
C ALA A 261 -10.38 6.94 -0.17
N GLN A 262 -10.64 5.66 0.18
CA GLN A 262 -9.62 4.68 0.57
C GLN A 262 -9.25 3.72 -0.58
N GLY A 263 -9.71 3.98 -1.81
CA GLY A 263 -9.45 3.12 -2.96
C GLY A 263 -10.28 1.83 -3.01
N ILE A 264 -11.34 1.71 -2.18
CA ILE A 264 -12.20 0.53 -2.14
C ILE A 264 -13.28 0.63 -3.23
N CYS A 265 -13.38 -0.42 -4.06
CA CYS A 265 -14.43 -0.52 -5.08
C CYS A 265 -15.81 -0.65 -4.42
N CYS A 266 -16.75 0.18 -4.86
CA CYS A 266 -18.13 0.17 -4.36
C CYS A 266 -19.09 -0.09 -5.50
N VAL A 267 -20.01 -1.03 -5.33
CA VAL A 267 -21.02 -1.39 -6.34
C VAL A 267 -22.44 -1.34 -5.78
N ALA A 268 -23.41 -1.04 -6.64
CA ALA A 268 -24.84 -1.11 -6.36
C ALA A 268 -25.45 -2.29 -7.13
N SER A 269 -26.43 -2.98 -6.53
CA SER A 269 -27.25 -3.94 -7.30
C SER A 269 -28.24 -3.19 -8.17
N THR A 270 -28.25 -3.52 -9.46
CA THR A 270 -29.20 -2.97 -10.43
C THR A 270 -30.29 -4.00 -10.70
N THR A 271 -31.53 -3.54 -10.72
CA THR A 271 -32.69 -4.40 -10.90
C THR A 271 -33.63 -3.85 -11.98
N GLU A 272 -34.26 -4.75 -12.72
CA GLU A 272 -35.41 -4.45 -13.55
C GLU A 272 -36.68 -4.55 -12.71
N ARG A 273 -37.53 -3.51 -12.74
CA ARG A 273 -38.78 -3.47 -12.00
C ARG A 273 -39.92 -3.98 -12.87
N ILE A 274 -40.46 -5.14 -12.52
CA ILE A 274 -41.61 -5.77 -13.18
C ILE A 274 -42.84 -5.51 -12.31
N VAL A 275 -43.90 -4.94 -12.91
CA VAL A 275 -45.14 -4.63 -12.19
C VAL A 275 -46.28 -5.45 -12.78
N ASN A 276 -46.80 -6.37 -11.98
CA ASN A 276 -47.98 -7.16 -12.31
C ASN A 276 -49.21 -6.53 -11.64
N THR A 277 -50.29 -6.36 -12.39
CA THR A 277 -51.58 -5.96 -11.82
C THR A 277 -52.40 -7.21 -11.58
N LEU A 278 -52.73 -7.46 -10.31
CA LEU A 278 -53.55 -8.60 -9.91
C LEU A 278 -55.03 -8.33 -10.22
N PRO A 279 -55.86 -9.38 -10.37
CA PRO A 279 -57.29 -9.24 -10.67
C PRO A 279 -58.09 -8.40 -9.65
N ASP A 280 -57.59 -8.26 -8.42
CA ASP A 280 -58.20 -7.48 -7.34
C ASP A 280 -57.74 -6.00 -7.33
N GLY A 281 -56.98 -5.56 -8.34
CA GLY A 281 -56.46 -4.20 -8.46
C GLY A 281 -55.19 -3.94 -7.65
N LYS A 282 -54.67 -4.94 -6.91
CA LYS A 282 -53.37 -4.82 -6.26
C LYS A 282 -52.23 -4.89 -7.27
N LYS A 283 -51.12 -4.22 -6.94
CA LYS A 283 -49.88 -4.29 -7.73
C LYS A 283 -48.86 -5.15 -7.00
N GLU A 284 -48.41 -6.19 -7.66
CA GLU A 284 -47.22 -6.94 -7.26
C GLU A 284 -46.02 -6.35 -8.01
N THR A 285 -44.98 -5.98 -7.27
CA THR A 285 -43.74 -5.45 -7.85
C THR A 285 -42.63 -6.46 -7.59
N LEU A 286 -42.04 -6.98 -8.65
CA LEU A 286 -40.87 -7.85 -8.61
C LEU A 286 -39.65 -7.07 -9.08
N PHE A 287 -38.51 -7.33 -8.44
CA PHE A 287 -37.22 -6.77 -8.83
C PHE A 287 -36.33 -7.91 -9.31
N SER A 288 -36.03 -7.93 -10.61
CA SER A 288 -35.14 -8.91 -11.21
C SER A 288 -33.72 -8.36 -11.22
N PHE A 289 -32.76 -9.05 -10.59
CA PHE A 289 -31.36 -8.62 -10.62
C PHE A 289 -30.78 -8.68 -12.04
N VAL A 290 -30.02 -7.65 -12.40
CA VAL A 290 -29.34 -7.54 -13.68
C VAL A 290 -27.83 -7.67 -13.50
N GLN A 291 -27.22 -6.79 -12.70
CA GLN A 291 -25.78 -6.75 -12.45
C GLN A 291 -25.44 -5.93 -11.21
N PHE A 292 -24.23 -6.10 -10.71
CA PHE A 292 -23.58 -5.09 -9.88
C PHE A 292 -22.96 -4.02 -10.77
N ARG A 293 -23.22 -2.75 -10.48
CA ARG A 293 -22.66 -1.60 -11.20
C ARG A 293 -21.85 -0.74 -10.23
N GLU A 294 -20.64 -0.33 -10.61
CA GLU A 294 -19.83 0.59 -9.81
C GLU A 294 -20.56 1.93 -9.60
N TYR A 295 -20.41 2.50 -8.39
CA TYR A 295 -20.91 3.81 -8.00
C TYR A 295 -20.19 4.98 -8.68
#